data_AF-A0A081S095-F1
#
_entry.id   AF-A0A081S095-F1
#
_cell.length_a   1.000
_cell.length_b   1.000
_cell.length_c   1.000
_cell.angle_alpha   90.00
_cell.angle_beta   90.00
_cell.angle_gamma   90.00
#
_symmetry.space_group_name_H-M   'P 1'
#
loop_
_entity.id
_entity.type
_entity.pdbx_description
1 polymer ?
#
loop_
_entity_poly.entity_id
_entity_poly.type
_entity_poly.pdbx_seq_one_letter_code
_entity_poly.pdbx_strand_id
1 'polypeptide(L)'
;MKNSLAMTMKCVTAVLSAILVVNTSAYASDEPVVPPVEAKAYVLMDYASGKILASGNPDERLDPASLTKIMTSYVVGQAIKAGKITQEDLVTVGKDAWATGNPILKGSSLMFLKPGDRVKVIDLNRGVVIQSGNDASIALADHVAGSQDAFVSLMNNYAKALGLTNTHFRTVHGLDAEGQFSTARDMAILSQAMIHDVPDEYALHKEKEFTFNNIRQPNRNRLLWNKNMNVDGVKTGYTGGAGHNLVASATEGPMRLISVVLGAPSDRVRFAESEKLLLWGFRFYETVTPIKASEPFVSEKVWYGDRSDVALGVEKDAAITIPRGQLKNLKASYTLNQTPLEAPLTKNQVVGVINFQLGDKVIEQRPLVVKDAVNKGGFFSRIWDLIVMKVSGWFNAIFG
;
A
#
# COMPACT_ATOMS: atom_id res chain seq x y z
N MET A 1 -93.01 12.26 40.45
CA MET A 1 -93.10 11.06 39.56
C MET A 1 -91.76 10.91 38.86
N LYS A 2 -91.07 9.77 39.10
CA LYS A 2 -90.05 9.07 38.27
C LYS A 2 -89.02 9.96 37.53
N ASN A 3 -87.70 9.85 37.63
CA ASN A 3 -86.70 8.89 38.11
C ASN A 3 -85.38 9.71 38.19
N SER A 4 -84.56 9.62 39.25
CA SER A 4 -83.31 8.81 39.31
C SER A 4 -82.38 9.03 38.08
N LEU A 5 -81.13 9.45 38.17
CA LEU A 5 -80.10 9.26 39.19
C LEU A 5 -78.98 10.32 38.99
N ALA A 6 -78.44 10.85 40.09
CA ALA A 6 -77.18 11.57 40.09
C ALA A 6 -75.99 10.59 39.88
N MET A 7 -74.86 11.07 39.34
CA MET A 7 -73.59 11.24 40.08
C MET A 7 -72.35 11.15 39.16
N THR A 8 -71.46 12.14 39.36
CA THR A 8 -69.98 12.07 39.33
C THR A 8 -69.20 11.74 38.04
N MET A 9 -68.50 12.80 37.58
CA MET A 9 -67.04 12.92 37.58
C MET A 9 -66.24 11.95 36.69
N LYS A 10 -65.68 12.48 35.60
CA LYS A 10 -64.38 12.07 35.06
C LYS A 10 -63.68 13.28 34.43
N CYS A 11 -62.68 13.80 35.14
CA CYS A 11 -61.61 14.62 34.56
C CYS A 11 -60.96 13.80 33.44
N VAL A 12 -60.98 14.32 32.22
CA VAL A 12 -60.16 13.81 31.11
C VAL A 12 -59.07 14.85 30.89
N THR A 13 -57.93 14.63 31.54
CA THR A 13 -56.65 15.26 31.21
C THR A 13 -56.18 14.68 29.87
N ALA A 14 -56.28 15.48 28.81
CA ALA A 14 -55.70 15.15 27.52
C ALA A 14 -54.16 15.29 27.60
N VAL A 15 -53.46 14.17 27.83
CA VAL A 15 -52.00 14.10 27.70
C VAL A 15 -51.67 14.01 26.22
N LEU A 16 -51.28 15.13 25.63
CA LEU A 16 -50.71 15.21 24.30
C LEU A 16 -49.32 14.55 24.34
N SER A 17 -49.25 13.25 24.03
CA SER A 17 -47.96 12.58 23.83
C SER A 17 -47.39 13.03 22.49
N ALA A 18 -46.53 14.04 22.53
CA ALA A 18 -45.67 14.40 21.41
C ALA A 18 -44.67 13.25 21.18
N ILE A 19 -44.98 12.38 20.23
CA ILE A 19 -44.01 11.44 19.68
C ILE A 19 -43.01 12.31 18.92
N LEU A 20 -41.91 12.68 19.57
CA LEU A 20 -40.71 13.10 18.85
C LEU A 20 -40.27 11.89 18.03
N VAL A 21 -40.61 11.91 16.74
CA VAL A 21 -39.87 11.13 15.75
C VAL A 21 -38.48 11.75 15.73
N VAL A 22 -37.59 11.20 16.56
CA VAL A 22 -36.17 11.44 16.42
C VAL A 22 -35.80 10.80 15.09
N ASN A 23 -35.78 11.61 14.03
CA ASN A 23 -35.12 11.23 12.80
C ASN A 23 -33.65 11.04 13.17
N THR A 24 -33.29 9.82 13.55
CA THR A 24 -31.91 9.36 13.46
C THR A 24 -31.61 9.35 11.98
N SER A 25 -31.16 10.49 11.47
CA SER A 25 -30.40 10.53 10.22
C SER A 25 -29.20 9.63 10.48
N ALA A 26 -29.33 8.35 10.13
CA ALA A 26 -28.20 7.50 9.91
C ALA A 26 -27.37 8.25 8.88
N TYR A 27 -26.28 8.87 9.33
CA TYR A 27 -25.24 9.36 8.45
C TYR A 27 -24.61 8.12 7.82
N ALA A 28 -25.30 7.52 6.86
CA ALA A 28 -24.65 6.73 5.85
C ALA A 28 -23.73 7.71 5.14
N SER A 29 -22.45 7.71 5.49
CA SER A 29 -21.44 8.30 4.62
C SER A 29 -21.44 7.43 3.38
N ASP A 30 -22.29 7.75 2.41
CA ASP A 30 -22.34 7.05 1.14
C ASP A 30 -20.93 7.04 0.58
N GLU A 31 -20.41 5.83 0.35
CA GLU A 31 -19.09 5.69 -0.25
C GLU A 31 -19.09 6.43 -1.60
N PRO A 32 -18.05 7.24 -1.88
CA PRO A 32 -17.97 7.97 -3.13
C PRO A 32 -18.15 7.01 -4.32
N VAL A 33 -19.01 7.37 -5.28
CA VAL A 33 -19.22 6.56 -6.49
C VAL A 33 -17.95 6.61 -7.34
N VAL A 34 -17.40 5.43 -7.64
CA VAL A 34 -16.23 5.28 -8.50
C VAL A 34 -16.59 5.66 -9.94
N PRO A 35 -15.80 6.52 -10.62
CA PRO A 35 -16.05 6.86 -12.01
C PRO A 35 -15.85 5.62 -12.91
N PRO A 36 -16.62 5.45 -13.99
CA PRO A 36 -16.38 4.36 -14.94
C PRO A 36 -14.98 4.48 -15.53
N VAL A 37 -14.26 3.36 -15.62
CA VAL A 37 -12.87 3.30 -16.11
C VAL A 37 -12.79 2.49 -17.40
N GLU A 38 -12.21 3.08 -18.45
CA GLU A 38 -12.06 2.43 -19.77
C GLU A 38 -10.75 1.64 -19.86
N ALA A 39 -10.73 0.47 -19.23
CA ALA A 39 -9.59 -0.44 -19.19
C ALA A 39 -10.03 -1.88 -18.89
N LYS A 40 -9.17 -2.87 -19.14
CA LYS A 40 -9.45 -4.27 -18.77
C LYS A 40 -9.44 -4.47 -17.26
N ALA A 41 -8.44 -3.89 -16.59
CA ALA A 41 -8.31 -3.91 -15.14
C ALA A 41 -7.75 -2.60 -14.60
N TYR A 42 -8.11 -2.24 -13.37
CA TYR A 42 -7.56 -1.09 -12.68
C TYR A 42 -7.61 -1.21 -11.15
N VAL A 43 -6.72 -0.46 -10.50
CA VAL A 43 -6.67 -0.25 -9.05
C VAL A 43 -6.31 1.20 -8.75
N LEU A 44 -6.92 1.77 -7.72
CA LEU A 44 -6.44 2.96 -7.02
C LEU A 44 -6.19 2.60 -5.57
N MET A 45 -4.96 2.80 -5.10
CA MET A 45 -4.50 2.46 -3.76
C MET A 45 -3.93 3.68 -3.05
N ASP A 46 -4.24 3.84 -1.76
CA ASP A 46 -3.50 4.74 -0.89
C ASP A 46 -2.18 4.09 -0.44
N TYR A 47 -1.07 4.82 -0.60
CA TYR A 47 0.27 4.31 -0.31
C TYR A 47 0.49 4.03 1.18
N ALA A 48 0.01 4.88 2.08
CA ALA A 48 0.36 4.78 3.50
C ALA A 48 -0.45 3.68 4.21
N SER A 49 -1.73 3.58 3.91
CA SER A 49 -2.63 2.58 4.48
C SER A 49 -2.67 1.25 3.71
N GLY A 50 -2.30 1.26 2.42
CA GLY A 50 -2.49 0.13 1.51
C GLY A 50 -3.94 -0.10 1.08
N LYS A 51 -4.86 0.80 1.44
CA LYS A 51 -6.29 0.64 1.15
C LYS A 51 -6.57 0.80 -0.34
N ILE A 52 -7.27 -0.16 -0.92
CA ILE A 52 -7.82 -0.03 -2.28
C ILE A 52 -9.08 0.82 -2.22
N LEU A 53 -9.06 1.97 -2.88
CA LEU A 53 -10.16 2.94 -2.93
C LEU A 53 -11.11 2.69 -4.10
N ALA A 54 -10.58 2.13 -5.19
CA ALA A 54 -11.35 1.77 -6.37
C ALA A 54 -10.66 0.61 -7.11
N SER A 55 -11.42 -0.30 -7.68
CA SER A 55 -10.88 -1.37 -8.51
C SER A 55 -11.89 -1.93 -9.49
N GLY A 56 -11.41 -2.43 -10.63
CA GLY A 56 -12.14 -3.30 -11.55
C GLY A 56 -11.20 -4.40 -12.03
N ASN A 57 -11.65 -5.65 -11.95
CA ASN A 57 -10.84 -6.84 -12.25
C ASN A 57 -9.41 -6.82 -11.64
N PRO A 58 -9.24 -6.44 -10.35
CA PRO A 58 -7.93 -6.14 -9.78
C PRO A 58 -6.95 -7.33 -9.78
N ASP A 59 -7.48 -8.55 -9.81
CA ASP A 59 -6.75 -9.82 -9.73
C ASP A 59 -6.74 -10.58 -11.09
N GLU A 60 -7.23 -9.95 -12.17
CA GLU A 60 -7.15 -10.53 -13.52
C GLU A 60 -5.69 -10.54 -13.99
N ARG A 61 -5.22 -11.71 -14.42
CA ARG A 61 -3.87 -11.91 -14.95
C ARG A 61 -3.79 -11.38 -16.37
N LEU A 62 -2.99 -10.34 -16.56
CA LEU A 62 -2.77 -9.67 -17.83
C LEU A 62 -1.27 -9.56 -18.12
N ASP A 63 -0.93 -9.40 -19.40
CA ASP A 63 0.43 -9.15 -19.82
C ASP A 63 0.92 -7.79 -19.25
N PRO A 64 2.00 -7.78 -18.44
CA PRO A 64 2.47 -6.54 -17.82
C PRO A 64 3.16 -5.61 -18.82
N ALA A 65 3.61 -6.13 -19.96
CA ALA A 65 4.49 -5.44 -20.88
C ALA A 65 5.70 -4.82 -20.11
N SER A 66 6.12 -3.61 -20.49
CA SER A 66 7.21 -2.88 -19.81
C SER A 66 6.93 -2.49 -18.35
N LEU A 67 5.75 -2.75 -17.78
CA LEU A 67 5.57 -2.63 -16.32
C LEU A 67 6.45 -3.64 -15.56
N THR A 68 6.86 -4.73 -16.21
CA THR A 68 7.89 -5.66 -15.70
C THR A 68 9.16 -4.95 -15.22
N LYS A 69 9.52 -3.83 -15.87
CA LYS A 69 10.71 -3.05 -15.50
C LYS A 69 10.60 -2.37 -14.13
N ILE A 70 9.40 -2.28 -13.56
CA ILE A 70 9.24 -1.87 -12.15
C ILE A 70 9.94 -2.92 -11.26
N MET A 71 9.72 -4.22 -11.49
CA MET A 71 10.42 -5.26 -10.73
C MET A 71 11.92 -5.27 -11.05
N THR A 72 12.31 -5.06 -12.30
CA THR A 72 13.74 -4.96 -12.68
C THR A 72 14.45 -3.86 -11.91
N SER A 73 13.87 -2.65 -11.92
CA SER A 73 14.39 -1.51 -11.16
C SER A 73 14.37 -1.78 -9.66
N TYR A 74 13.32 -2.42 -9.12
CA TYR A 74 13.25 -2.82 -7.71
C TYR A 74 14.41 -3.76 -7.30
N VAL A 75 14.70 -4.78 -8.11
CA VAL A 75 15.82 -5.72 -7.86
C VAL A 75 17.17 -4.98 -7.88
N VAL A 76 17.39 -4.08 -8.84
CA VAL A 76 18.61 -3.27 -8.91
C VAL A 76 18.72 -2.35 -7.70
N GLY A 77 17.64 -1.66 -7.32
CA GLY A 77 17.59 -0.80 -6.14
C GLY A 77 17.91 -1.57 -4.86
N GLN A 78 17.41 -2.81 -4.72
CA GLN A 78 17.74 -3.67 -3.58
C GLN A 78 19.21 -4.10 -3.59
N ALA A 79 19.80 -4.39 -4.75
CA ALA A 79 21.22 -4.72 -4.87
C ALA A 79 22.11 -3.53 -4.47
N ILE A 80 21.75 -2.31 -4.87
CA ILE A 80 22.43 -1.07 -4.47
C ILE A 80 22.28 -0.85 -2.96
N LYS A 81 21.05 -0.94 -2.42
CA LYS A 81 20.77 -0.77 -0.99
C LYS A 81 21.55 -1.77 -0.13
N ALA A 82 21.74 -2.99 -0.62
CA ALA A 82 22.53 -4.02 0.03
C ALA A 82 24.06 -3.88 -0.15
N GLY A 83 24.53 -2.85 -0.88
CA GLY A 83 25.94 -2.61 -1.15
C GLY A 83 26.60 -3.66 -2.07
N LYS A 84 25.81 -4.41 -2.85
CA LYS A 84 26.33 -5.43 -3.78
C LYS A 84 26.89 -4.82 -5.06
N ILE A 85 26.32 -3.70 -5.48
CA ILE A 85 26.76 -2.85 -6.59
C ILE A 85 26.56 -1.38 -6.19
N THR A 86 27.18 -0.46 -6.92
CA THR A 86 27.00 0.98 -6.74
C THR A 86 26.45 1.62 -8.01
N GLN A 87 25.86 2.82 -7.87
CA GLN A 87 25.40 3.62 -9.02
C GLN A 87 26.52 3.98 -10.01
N GLU A 88 27.76 4.02 -9.53
CA GLU A 88 28.95 4.42 -10.30
C GLU A 88 29.67 3.23 -10.95
N ASP A 89 29.27 2.00 -10.65
CA ASP A 89 29.89 0.81 -11.22
C ASP A 89 29.74 0.81 -12.74
N LEU A 90 30.82 0.45 -13.43
CA LEU A 90 30.85 0.37 -14.89
C LEU A 90 30.45 -1.03 -15.35
N VAL A 91 29.28 -1.11 -15.97
CA VAL A 91 28.77 -2.32 -16.63
C VAL A 91 29.37 -2.43 -18.02
N THR A 92 29.94 -3.59 -18.34
CA THR A 92 30.40 -3.89 -19.71
C THR A 92 29.26 -4.53 -20.47
N VAL A 93 28.83 -3.89 -21.56
CA VAL A 93 27.69 -4.33 -22.36
C VAL A 93 28.03 -5.61 -23.14
N GLY A 94 27.21 -6.64 -22.97
CA GLY A 94 27.30 -7.92 -23.68
C GLY A 94 26.74 -7.91 -25.10
N LYS A 95 26.82 -9.05 -25.79
CA LYS A 95 26.25 -9.22 -27.15
C LYS A 95 24.73 -9.38 -27.14
N ASP A 96 24.18 -9.89 -26.05
CA ASP A 96 22.74 -10.05 -25.77
C ASP A 96 22.01 -8.70 -25.60
N ALA A 97 22.66 -7.72 -24.99
CA ALA A 97 22.15 -6.35 -24.86
C ALA A 97 22.27 -5.52 -26.15
N TRP A 98 22.81 -6.08 -27.25
CA TRP A 98 22.98 -5.34 -28.50
C TRP A 98 21.81 -5.53 -29.45
N ALA A 99 21.05 -4.46 -29.70
CA ALA A 99 19.85 -4.51 -30.54
C ALA A 99 20.06 -5.04 -31.97
N THR A 100 21.21 -4.76 -32.60
CA THR A 100 21.51 -5.27 -33.95
C THR A 100 21.85 -6.77 -33.93
N GLY A 101 22.40 -7.27 -32.82
CA GLY A 101 22.78 -8.68 -32.63
C GLY A 101 21.68 -9.54 -32.02
N ASN A 102 20.64 -8.94 -31.43
CA ASN A 102 19.55 -9.63 -30.74
C ASN A 102 18.19 -9.31 -31.41
N PRO A 103 17.66 -10.21 -32.28
CA PRO A 103 16.41 -9.98 -33.01
C PRO A 103 15.19 -9.73 -32.12
N ILE A 104 15.19 -10.22 -30.88
CA ILE A 104 14.09 -10.02 -29.91
C ILE A 104 13.92 -8.53 -29.56
N LEU A 105 15.01 -7.75 -29.66
CA LEU A 105 15.00 -6.33 -29.36
C LEU A 105 14.49 -5.46 -30.52
N LYS A 106 14.26 -6.04 -31.70
CA LYS A 106 13.85 -5.29 -32.90
C LYS A 106 12.51 -4.58 -32.68
N GLY A 107 12.48 -3.27 -32.95
CA GLY A 107 11.27 -2.45 -32.83
C GLY A 107 10.88 -2.11 -31.38
N SER A 108 11.72 -2.45 -30.40
CA SER A 108 11.48 -2.15 -29.00
C SER A 108 12.12 -0.84 -28.54
N SER A 109 11.91 -0.46 -27.28
CA SER A 109 12.57 0.72 -26.68
C SER A 109 14.01 0.36 -26.29
N LEU A 110 14.98 1.20 -26.68
CA LEU A 110 16.41 0.89 -26.62
C LEU A 110 17.26 2.12 -26.28
N MET A 111 18.26 1.95 -25.42
CA MET A 111 19.35 2.92 -25.23
C MET A 111 20.36 2.92 -26.39
N PHE A 112 20.30 1.93 -27.27
CA PHE A 112 21.21 1.69 -28.39
C PHE A 112 22.64 1.34 -27.94
N LEU A 113 22.74 0.48 -26.93
CA LEU A 113 24.01 -0.03 -26.41
C LEU A 113 24.74 -0.90 -27.44
N LYS A 114 26.08 -0.93 -27.40
CA LYS A 114 26.93 -1.78 -28.24
C LYS A 114 27.83 -2.69 -27.39
N PRO A 115 28.21 -3.88 -27.89
CA PRO A 115 29.08 -4.78 -27.14
C PRO A 115 30.43 -4.12 -26.83
N GLY A 116 30.87 -4.22 -25.59
CA GLY A 116 32.12 -3.61 -25.11
C GLY A 116 31.97 -2.18 -24.58
N ASP A 117 30.83 -1.52 -24.78
CA ASP A 117 30.55 -0.24 -24.13
C ASP A 117 30.66 -0.40 -22.60
N ARG A 118 31.19 0.62 -21.92
CA ARG A 118 31.23 0.68 -20.45
C ARG A 118 30.31 1.78 -19.97
N VAL A 119 29.19 1.41 -19.39
CA VAL A 119 28.11 2.34 -18.99
C VAL A 119 27.91 2.24 -17.50
N LYS A 120 27.72 3.38 -16.82
CA LYS A 120 27.45 3.39 -15.38
C LYS A 120 26.10 2.76 -15.08
N VAL A 121 25.97 2.09 -13.93
CA VAL A 121 24.69 1.55 -13.44
C VAL A 121 23.59 2.62 -13.43
N ILE A 122 23.88 3.84 -12.96
CA ILE A 122 22.89 4.93 -12.93
C ILE A 122 22.35 5.31 -14.31
N ASP A 123 23.20 5.30 -15.34
CA ASP A 123 22.80 5.63 -16.71
C ASP A 123 21.95 4.51 -17.32
N LEU A 124 22.28 3.25 -17.02
CA LEU A 124 21.45 2.11 -17.40
C LEU A 124 20.09 2.14 -16.68
N ASN A 125 20.05 2.43 -15.38
CA ASN A 125 18.79 2.55 -14.62
C ASN A 125 17.91 3.66 -15.20
N ARG A 126 18.48 4.83 -15.51
CA ARG A 126 17.77 5.91 -16.22
C ARG A 126 17.22 5.44 -17.56
N GLY A 127 18.00 4.67 -18.32
CA GLY A 127 17.52 4.01 -19.54
C GLY A 127 16.31 3.10 -19.32
N VAL A 128 16.33 2.25 -18.29
CA VAL A 128 15.23 1.36 -17.91
C VAL A 128 14.00 2.15 -17.49
N VAL A 129 14.16 3.15 -16.63
CA VAL A 129 13.06 3.87 -16.00
C VAL A 129 12.43 4.91 -16.93
N ILE A 130 13.25 5.75 -17.56
CA ILE A 130 12.81 6.91 -18.35
C ILE A 130 12.46 6.48 -19.78
N GLN A 131 13.38 5.79 -20.45
CA GLN A 131 13.22 5.39 -21.85
C GLN A 131 12.58 4.01 -22.02
N SER A 132 12.53 3.20 -20.96
CA SER A 132 12.07 1.81 -21.05
C SER A 132 12.98 0.90 -21.88
N GLY A 133 14.29 1.17 -21.87
CA GLY A 133 15.32 0.44 -22.63
C GLY A 133 15.38 -1.04 -22.28
N ASN A 134 15.13 -1.91 -23.25
CA ASN A 134 15.22 -3.36 -23.10
C ASN A 134 16.67 -3.85 -23.03
N ASP A 135 17.54 -3.27 -23.85
CA ASP A 135 18.99 -3.48 -23.84
C ASP A 135 19.60 -3.13 -22.47
N ALA A 136 19.21 -1.99 -21.90
CA ALA A 136 19.63 -1.59 -20.56
C ALA A 136 19.18 -2.58 -19.47
N SER A 137 17.96 -3.11 -19.60
CA SER A 137 17.43 -4.11 -18.67
C SER A 137 18.24 -5.41 -18.72
N ILE A 138 18.67 -5.84 -19.92
CA ILE A 138 19.53 -7.01 -20.11
C ILE A 138 20.91 -6.76 -19.49
N ALA A 139 21.56 -5.65 -19.84
CA ALA A 139 22.90 -5.33 -19.34
C ALA A 139 22.95 -5.24 -17.80
N LEU A 140 21.93 -4.64 -17.17
CA LEU A 140 21.82 -4.61 -15.71
C LEU A 140 21.58 -6.00 -15.12
N ALA A 141 20.73 -6.81 -15.75
CA ALA A 141 20.45 -8.15 -15.27
C ALA A 141 21.70 -9.03 -15.25
N ASP A 142 22.49 -8.99 -16.33
CA ASP A 142 23.74 -9.75 -16.44
C ASP A 142 24.78 -9.23 -15.45
N HIS A 143 24.84 -7.91 -15.21
CA HIS A 143 25.76 -7.34 -14.22
C HIS A 143 25.39 -7.74 -12.78
N VAL A 144 24.11 -7.67 -12.42
CA VAL A 144 23.63 -7.89 -11.05
C VAL A 144 23.59 -9.37 -10.68
N ALA A 145 23.22 -10.24 -11.62
CA ALA A 145 22.94 -11.65 -11.34
C ALA A 145 23.78 -12.63 -12.16
N GLY A 146 24.65 -12.14 -13.04
CA GLY A 146 25.49 -12.96 -13.93
C GLY A 146 24.76 -13.51 -15.16
N SER A 147 23.44 -13.50 -15.18
CA SER A 147 22.60 -13.87 -16.32
C SER A 147 21.16 -13.37 -16.15
N GLN A 148 20.45 -13.22 -17.27
CA GLN A 148 19.01 -12.92 -17.27
C GLN A 148 18.17 -13.95 -16.49
N ASP A 149 18.46 -15.26 -16.59
CA ASP A 149 17.69 -16.30 -15.89
C ASP A 149 17.85 -16.21 -14.36
N ALA A 150 19.09 -15.97 -13.90
CA ALA A 150 19.35 -15.73 -12.49
C ALA A 150 18.64 -14.46 -12.00
N PHE A 151 18.62 -13.41 -12.82
CA PHE A 151 17.91 -12.18 -12.50
C PHE A 151 16.39 -12.38 -12.43
N VAL A 152 15.79 -13.09 -13.40
CA VAL A 152 14.36 -13.45 -13.37
C VAL A 152 14.02 -14.29 -12.13
N SER A 153 14.93 -15.15 -11.69
CA SER A 153 14.78 -15.89 -10.43
C SER A 153 14.72 -14.94 -9.22
N LEU A 154 15.57 -13.91 -9.18
CA LEU A 154 15.48 -12.85 -8.16
C LEU A 154 14.15 -12.09 -8.23
N MET A 155 13.70 -11.71 -9.43
CA MET A 155 12.42 -11.01 -9.62
C MET A 155 11.25 -11.82 -9.04
N ASN A 156 11.19 -13.13 -9.30
CA ASN A 156 10.14 -14.00 -8.79
C ASN A 156 10.28 -14.28 -7.28
N ASN A 157 11.50 -14.32 -6.73
CA ASN A 157 11.72 -14.40 -5.30
C ASN A 157 11.19 -13.15 -4.57
N TYR A 158 11.43 -11.96 -5.12
CA TYR A 158 10.85 -10.73 -4.58
C TYR A 158 9.34 -10.68 -4.77
N ALA A 159 8.80 -11.13 -5.90
CA ALA A 159 7.35 -11.25 -6.09
C ALA A 159 6.71 -12.10 -4.96
N LYS A 160 7.32 -13.24 -4.64
CA LYS A 160 6.88 -14.08 -3.50
C LYS A 160 7.04 -13.37 -2.15
N ALA A 161 8.18 -12.73 -1.90
CA ALA A 161 8.45 -12.03 -0.63
C ALA A 161 7.50 -10.85 -0.39
N LEU A 162 7.09 -10.18 -1.46
CA LEU A 162 6.12 -9.07 -1.43
C LEU A 162 4.65 -9.55 -1.44
N GLY A 163 4.40 -10.86 -1.56
CA GLY A 163 3.05 -11.41 -1.60
C GLY A 163 2.30 -11.17 -2.92
N LEU A 164 3.01 -10.99 -4.04
CA LEU A 164 2.44 -10.83 -5.38
C LEU A 164 1.93 -12.18 -5.90
N THR A 165 0.78 -12.62 -5.40
CA THR A 165 0.25 -13.98 -5.62
C THR A 165 -0.18 -14.29 -7.06
N ASN A 166 -0.36 -13.26 -7.89
CA ASN A 166 -0.78 -13.38 -9.28
C ASN A 166 0.22 -12.71 -10.23
N THR A 167 1.51 -12.81 -9.91
CA THR A 167 2.60 -12.29 -10.72
C THR A 167 3.67 -13.35 -10.97
N HIS A 168 4.07 -13.50 -12.22
CA HIS A 168 5.20 -14.34 -12.62
C HIS A 168 5.96 -13.69 -13.76
N PHE A 169 7.26 -13.50 -13.58
CA PHE A 169 8.15 -12.92 -14.58
C PHE A 169 8.89 -14.00 -15.36
N ARG A 170 9.01 -13.79 -16.68
CA ARG A 170 9.83 -14.63 -17.58
C ARG A 170 10.98 -13.87 -18.22
N THR A 171 10.92 -12.55 -18.20
CA THR A 171 11.91 -11.69 -18.84
C THR A 171 12.25 -10.51 -17.94
N VAL A 172 13.42 -9.92 -18.14
CA VAL A 172 13.89 -8.75 -17.40
C VAL A 172 13.32 -7.43 -17.92
N HIS A 173 12.62 -7.46 -19.05
CA HIS A 173 12.17 -6.27 -19.76
C HIS A 173 10.66 -6.24 -20.03
N GLY A 174 9.98 -7.39 -19.98
CA GLY A 174 8.54 -7.48 -20.24
C GLY A 174 8.14 -7.48 -21.72
N LEU A 175 9.03 -7.87 -22.63
CA LEU A 175 8.58 -8.36 -23.95
C LEU A 175 7.71 -9.61 -23.75
N ASP A 176 6.84 -9.86 -24.72
CA ASP A 176 5.87 -10.96 -24.65
C ASP A 176 6.59 -12.30 -24.47
N ALA A 177 6.18 -13.05 -23.45
CA ALA A 177 6.76 -14.34 -23.10
C ALA A 177 5.68 -15.21 -22.48
N GLU A 178 5.57 -16.46 -22.94
CA GLU A 178 4.54 -17.39 -22.47
C GLU A 178 4.66 -17.62 -20.96
N GLY A 179 3.52 -17.48 -20.25
CA GLY A 179 3.45 -17.63 -18.80
C GLY A 179 4.02 -16.45 -18.01
N GLN A 180 4.31 -15.30 -18.64
CA GLN A 180 4.55 -14.04 -17.95
C GLN A 180 3.23 -13.30 -17.72
N PHE A 181 2.93 -12.90 -16.49
CA PHE A 181 1.70 -12.18 -16.17
C PHE A 181 1.84 -11.39 -14.87
N SER A 182 0.94 -10.43 -14.67
CA SER A 182 0.75 -9.71 -13.41
C SER A 182 -0.71 -9.27 -13.30
N THR A 183 -1.08 -8.62 -12.20
CA THR A 183 -2.40 -8.00 -12.02
C THR A 183 -2.29 -6.51 -11.69
N ALA A 184 -3.43 -5.81 -11.72
CA ALA A 184 -3.46 -4.40 -11.31
C ALA A 184 -3.16 -4.25 -9.81
N ARG A 185 -3.62 -5.17 -8.97
CA ARG A 185 -3.31 -5.20 -7.53
C ARG A 185 -1.83 -5.44 -7.27
N ASP A 186 -1.24 -6.44 -7.89
CA ASP A 186 0.16 -6.79 -7.65
C ASP A 186 1.10 -5.68 -8.12
N MET A 187 0.77 -5.00 -9.23
CA MET A 187 1.53 -3.84 -9.70
C MET A 187 1.43 -2.63 -8.75
N ALA A 188 0.29 -2.45 -8.08
CA ALA A 188 0.13 -1.43 -7.04
C ALA A 188 0.99 -1.75 -5.81
N ILE A 189 0.97 -3.00 -5.34
CA ILE A 189 1.79 -3.49 -4.21
C ILE A 189 3.28 -3.37 -4.54
N LEU A 190 3.70 -3.79 -5.73
CA LEU A 190 5.08 -3.66 -6.18
C LEU A 190 5.54 -2.21 -6.22
N SER A 191 4.68 -1.30 -6.69
CA SER A 191 5.02 0.13 -6.73
C SER A 191 5.08 0.76 -5.34
N GLN A 192 4.19 0.36 -4.43
CA GLN A 192 4.26 0.75 -3.01
C GLN A 192 5.56 0.26 -2.38
N ALA A 193 5.96 -0.99 -2.63
CA ALA A 193 7.22 -1.55 -2.16
C ALA A 193 8.42 -0.78 -2.74
N MET A 194 8.42 -0.42 -4.02
CA MET A 194 9.47 0.40 -4.61
C MET A 194 9.62 1.76 -3.93
N ILE A 195 8.50 2.46 -3.72
CA ILE A 195 8.48 3.77 -3.06
C ILE A 195 9.02 3.66 -1.63
N HIS A 196 8.66 2.59 -0.91
CA HIS A 196 9.03 2.39 0.49
C HIS A 196 10.46 1.85 0.67
N ASP A 197 10.81 0.78 -0.05
CA ASP A 197 12.01 -0.01 0.20
C ASP A 197 13.25 0.58 -0.47
N VAL A 198 13.08 1.16 -1.66
CA VAL A 198 14.18 1.66 -2.51
C VAL A 198 13.88 3.08 -3.02
N PRO A 199 13.69 4.06 -2.11
CA PRO A 199 13.24 5.42 -2.47
C PRO A 199 14.21 6.15 -3.40
N ASP A 200 15.51 5.88 -3.32
CA ASP A 200 16.52 6.48 -4.21
C ASP A 200 16.37 5.97 -5.65
N GLU A 201 16.01 4.69 -5.83
CA GLU A 201 15.70 4.11 -7.14
C GLU A 201 14.35 4.65 -7.66
N TYR A 202 13.36 4.76 -6.77
CA TYR A 202 12.07 5.38 -7.11
C TYR A 202 12.25 6.82 -7.61
N ALA A 203 13.16 7.59 -7.00
CA ALA A 203 13.41 8.98 -7.34
C ALA A 203 13.81 9.21 -8.81
N LEU A 204 14.33 8.19 -9.52
CA LEU A 204 14.63 8.27 -10.95
C LEU A 204 13.37 8.40 -11.82
N HIS A 205 12.22 7.92 -11.34
CA HIS A 205 10.97 7.87 -12.11
C HIS A 205 10.35 9.25 -12.36
N LYS A 206 10.73 10.27 -11.58
CA LYS A 206 10.28 11.67 -11.77
C LYS A 206 11.19 12.48 -12.69
N GLU A 207 12.34 11.96 -13.08
CA GLU A 207 13.22 12.62 -14.06
C GLU A 207 12.48 12.70 -15.40
N LYS A 208 12.33 13.92 -15.93
CA LYS A 208 11.53 14.19 -17.13
C LYS A 208 12.24 13.86 -18.42
N GLU A 209 13.56 13.87 -18.40
CA GLU A 209 14.39 13.54 -19.55
C GLU A 209 15.77 13.07 -19.10
N PHE A 210 16.41 12.30 -19.96
CA PHE A 210 17.77 11.82 -19.78
C PHE A 210 18.53 11.93 -21.09
N THR A 211 19.81 12.30 -21.03
CA THR A 211 20.66 12.39 -22.21
C THR A 211 21.73 11.32 -22.14
N PHE A 212 21.74 10.44 -23.14
CA PHE A 212 22.73 9.38 -23.30
C PHE A 212 23.27 9.40 -24.72
N ASN A 213 24.58 9.25 -24.89
CA ASN A 213 25.25 9.32 -26.20
C ASN A 213 24.85 10.55 -27.04
N ASN A 214 24.77 11.72 -26.40
CA ASN A 214 24.34 12.99 -26.99
C ASN A 214 22.89 13.02 -27.52
N ILE A 215 22.06 12.03 -27.16
CA ILE A 215 20.65 11.95 -27.55
C ILE A 215 19.81 12.17 -26.30
N ARG A 216 19.06 13.27 -26.29
CA ARG A 216 18.09 13.58 -25.22
C ARG A 216 16.81 12.80 -25.45
N GLN A 217 16.33 12.14 -24.41
CA GLN A 217 15.17 11.26 -24.46
C GLN A 217 14.19 11.62 -23.34
N PRO A 218 12.92 11.92 -23.69
CA PRO A 218 11.91 12.25 -22.68
C PRO A 218 11.44 10.99 -21.96
N ASN A 219 11.02 11.17 -20.72
CA ASN A 219 10.30 10.15 -19.96
C ASN A 219 8.98 9.84 -20.67
N ARG A 220 8.68 8.54 -20.81
CA ARG A 220 7.45 8.09 -21.47
C ARG A 220 6.19 8.34 -20.63
N ASN A 221 6.33 8.58 -19.33
CA ASN A 221 5.20 8.92 -18.46
C ASN A 221 4.80 10.39 -18.62
N ARG A 222 3.84 10.66 -19.50
CA ARG A 222 3.37 12.03 -19.79
C ARG A 222 2.71 12.72 -18.60
N LEU A 223 2.24 11.97 -17.58
CA LEU A 223 1.64 12.57 -16.40
C LEU A 223 2.64 13.38 -15.57
N LEU A 224 3.96 13.18 -15.74
CA LEU A 224 4.98 14.03 -15.10
C LEU A 224 4.90 15.51 -15.54
N TRP A 225 4.24 15.80 -16.67
CA TRP A 225 4.00 17.16 -17.15
C TRP A 225 2.62 17.71 -16.77
N ASN A 226 1.84 16.95 -16.00
CA ASN A 226 0.58 17.45 -15.46
C ASN A 226 0.85 18.60 -14.48
N LYS A 227 0.19 19.75 -14.69
CA LYS A 227 0.36 20.95 -13.85
C LYS A 227 -0.60 20.98 -12.65
N ASN A 228 -1.63 20.15 -12.68
CA ASN A 228 -2.71 20.14 -11.68
C ASN A 228 -2.52 19.04 -10.63
N MET A 229 -1.49 18.20 -10.78
CA MET A 229 -1.22 17.06 -9.91
C MET A 229 0.27 16.82 -9.82
N ASN A 230 0.78 16.58 -8.62
CA ASN A 230 2.18 16.23 -8.43
C ASN A 230 2.39 14.73 -8.68
N VAL A 231 2.63 14.37 -9.94
CA VAL A 231 2.95 13.00 -10.36
C VAL A 231 4.45 12.82 -10.38
N ASP A 232 4.95 11.76 -9.73
CA ASP A 232 6.39 11.48 -9.62
C ASP A 232 6.76 10.05 -10.05
N GLY A 233 5.82 9.33 -10.66
CA GLY A 233 6.04 7.99 -11.18
C GLY A 233 4.79 7.41 -11.85
N VAL A 234 4.78 6.14 -12.26
CA VAL A 234 5.91 5.21 -12.22
C VAL A 234 6.28 4.81 -13.64
N LYS A 235 5.48 3.98 -14.30
CA LYS A 235 5.91 3.32 -15.54
C LYS A 235 4.77 3.11 -16.52
N THR A 236 5.05 3.37 -17.80
CA THR A 236 4.18 2.97 -18.94
C THR A 236 4.57 1.60 -19.49
N GLY A 237 3.59 0.89 -20.05
CA GLY A 237 3.79 -0.37 -20.79
C GLY A 237 2.88 -0.46 -22.01
N TYR A 238 3.38 -1.08 -23.08
CA TYR A 238 2.60 -1.39 -24.27
C TYR A 238 3.22 -2.56 -25.03
N THR A 239 2.39 -3.53 -25.38
CA THR A 239 2.61 -4.52 -26.46
C THR A 239 1.29 -4.73 -27.20
N GLY A 240 1.33 -5.38 -28.36
CA GLY A 240 0.10 -5.71 -29.09
C GLY A 240 -0.84 -6.61 -28.29
N GLY A 241 -0.30 -7.53 -27.47
CA GLY A 241 -1.09 -8.40 -26.59
C GLY A 241 -1.60 -7.72 -25.32
N ALA A 242 -0.78 -6.87 -24.70
CA ALA A 242 -1.09 -6.23 -23.42
C ALA A 242 -2.07 -5.05 -23.52
N GLY A 243 -2.10 -4.34 -24.65
CA GLY A 243 -2.74 -3.03 -24.75
C GLY A 243 -1.93 -1.94 -24.03
N HIS A 244 -2.54 -0.81 -23.71
CA HIS A 244 -1.84 0.32 -23.09
C HIS A 244 -1.96 0.30 -21.56
N ASN A 245 -0.82 0.13 -20.89
CA ASN A 245 -0.72 0.02 -19.43
C ASN A 245 -0.05 1.26 -18.83
N LEU A 246 -0.48 1.66 -17.63
CA LEU A 246 0.17 2.68 -16.80
C LEU A 246 0.09 2.31 -15.32
N VAL A 247 1.22 2.42 -14.64
CA VAL A 247 1.26 2.63 -13.19
C VAL A 247 1.69 4.06 -12.93
N ALA A 248 0.89 4.82 -12.19
CA ALA A 248 1.17 6.19 -11.82
C ALA A 248 1.12 6.36 -10.29
N SER A 249 1.94 7.26 -9.76
CA SER A 249 1.81 7.71 -8.38
C SER A 249 1.88 9.21 -8.30
N ALA A 250 1.06 9.77 -7.41
CA ALA A 250 0.95 11.19 -7.19
C ALA A 250 0.78 11.51 -5.72
N THR A 251 1.01 12.78 -5.37
CA THR A 251 0.85 13.29 -4.00
C THR A 251 -0.01 14.56 -3.95
N GLU A 252 -0.81 14.70 -2.90
CA GLU A 252 -1.47 15.95 -2.51
C GLU A 252 -1.28 16.12 -0.99
N GLY A 253 -0.48 17.11 -0.59
CA GLY A 253 -0.07 17.26 0.81
C GLY A 253 0.62 15.98 1.34
N PRO A 254 0.20 15.43 2.49
CA PRO A 254 0.78 14.19 3.04
C PRO A 254 0.26 12.91 2.37
N MET A 255 -0.80 13.00 1.54
CA MET A 255 -1.45 11.84 0.95
C MET A 255 -0.75 11.46 -0.36
N ARG A 256 -0.48 10.16 -0.53
CA ARG A 256 0.07 9.58 -1.76
C ARG A 256 -0.87 8.50 -2.28
N LEU A 257 -1.20 8.58 -3.56
CA LEU A 257 -2.00 7.58 -4.26
C LEU A 257 -1.16 6.88 -5.33
N ILE A 258 -1.51 5.63 -5.60
CA ILE A 258 -0.96 4.79 -6.66
C ILE A 258 -2.14 4.31 -7.51
N SER A 259 -2.15 4.66 -8.80
CA SER A 259 -3.12 4.14 -9.77
C SER A 259 -2.45 3.16 -10.72
N VAL A 260 -3.17 2.09 -11.03
CA VAL A 260 -2.77 1.10 -12.03
C VAL A 260 -3.92 0.95 -13.01
N VAL A 261 -3.62 1.07 -14.30
CA VAL A 261 -4.56 0.90 -15.42
C VAL A 261 -3.92 -0.06 -16.42
N LEU A 262 -4.60 -1.18 -16.69
CA LEU A 262 -4.12 -2.24 -17.58
C LEU A 262 -5.07 -2.44 -18.76
N GLY A 263 -4.50 -2.62 -19.95
CA GLY A 263 -5.25 -2.95 -21.16
C GLY A 263 -6.15 -1.81 -21.65
N ALA A 264 -5.76 -0.55 -21.49
CA ALA A 264 -6.51 0.56 -22.07
C ALA A 264 -6.45 0.50 -23.61
N PRO A 265 -7.52 0.92 -24.32
CA PRO A 265 -7.62 0.79 -25.78
C PRO A 265 -6.70 1.74 -26.56
N SER A 266 -6.16 2.79 -25.93
CA SER A 266 -5.20 3.69 -26.57
C SER A 266 -4.25 4.36 -25.59
N ASP A 267 -3.15 4.89 -26.12
CA ASP A 267 -2.17 5.69 -25.38
C ASP A 267 -2.82 6.87 -24.64
N ARG A 268 -3.75 7.56 -25.30
CA ARG A 268 -4.49 8.68 -24.72
C ARG A 268 -5.34 8.22 -23.53
N VAL A 269 -6.04 7.09 -23.68
CA VAL A 269 -6.97 6.58 -22.67
C VAL A 269 -6.22 6.14 -21.41
N ARG A 270 -5.09 5.41 -21.48
CA ARG A 270 -4.37 5.00 -20.25
C ARG A 270 -4.02 6.18 -19.33
N PHE A 271 -3.68 7.33 -19.92
CA PHE A 271 -3.33 8.53 -19.16
C PHE A 271 -4.56 9.24 -18.60
N ALA A 272 -5.60 9.43 -19.41
CA ALA A 272 -6.84 10.06 -18.98
C ALA A 272 -7.52 9.28 -17.84
N GLU A 273 -7.54 7.96 -17.94
CA GLU A 273 -8.14 7.07 -16.94
C GLU A 273 -7.37 7.08 -15.61
N SER A 274 -6.03 7.08 -15.68
CA SER A 274 -5.18 7.15 -14.50
C SER A 274 -5.29 8.51 -13.79
N GLU A 275 -5.33 9.61 -14.55
CA GLU A 275 -5.55 10.96 -14.01
C GLU A 275 -6.92 11.08 -13.35
N LYS A 276 -7.98 10.55 -14.00
CA LYS A 276 -9.34 10.53 -13.46
C LYS A 276 -9.42 9.80 -12.12
N LEU A 277 -8.79 8.63 -12.00
CA LEU A 277 -8.72 7.86 -10.75
C LEU A 277 -7.99 8.65 -9.65
N LEU A 278 -6.81 9.19 -9.95
CA LEU A 278 -6.02 9.95 -8.96
C LEU A 278 -6.77 11.20 -8.48
N LEU A 279 -7.34 12.01 -9.39
CA LEU A 279 -8.14 13.19 -9.03
C LEU A 279 -9.37 12.82 -8.20
N TRP A 280 -10.02 11.69 -8.50
CA TRP A 280 -11.14 11.20 -7.72
C TRP A 280 -10.71 10.79 -6.31
N GLY A 281 -9.61 10.06 -6.16
CA GLY A 281 -9.09 9.65 -4.86
C GLY A 281 -8.76 10.85 -3.98
N PHE A 282 -8.01 11.82 -4.49
CA PHE A 282 -7.67 13.03 -3.72
C PHE A 282 -8.89 13.88 -3.36
N ARG A 283 -9.88 13.96 -4.25
CA ARG A 283 -11.10 14.74 -3.98
C ARG A 283 -11.94 14.15 -2.85
N PHE A 284 -12.06 12.82 -2.79
CA PHE A 284 -13.03 12.15 -1.93
C PHE A 284 -12.46 11.47 -0.71
N TYR A 285 -11.14 11.31 -0.62
CA TYR A 285 -10.49 10.65 0.50
C TYR A 285 -9.42 11.55 1.13
N GLU A 286 -9.12 11.23 2.38
CA GLU A 286 -7.96 11.73 3.10
C GLU A 286 -7.32 10.58 3.88
N THR A 287 -6.01 10.65 4.07
CA THR A 287 -5.26 9.66 4.83
C THR A 287 -4.70 10.31 6.09
N VAL A 288 -4.98 9.68 7.22
CA VAL A 288 -4.54 10.13 8.55
C VAL A 288 -3.76 9.02 9.22
N THR A 289 -2.86 9.38 10.14
CA THR A 289 -2.10 8.43 10.95
C THR A 289 -2.43 8.67 12.43
N PRO A 290 -3.53 8.12 12.96
CA PRO A 290 -3.96 8.40 14.32
C PRO A 290 -3.03 7.82 15.38
N ILE A 291 -2.26 6.77 15.04
CA ILE A 291 -1.32 6.11 15.95
C ILE A 291 0.00 5.90 15.21
N LYS A 292 1.07 6.48 15.74
CA LYS A 292 2.44 6.31 15.22
C LYS A 292 3.14 5.14 15.92
N ALA A 293 4.03 4.46 15.22
CA ALA A 293 4.86 3.41 15.78
C ALA A 293 5.83 3.92 16.85
N SER A 294 6.18 5.20 16.84
CA SER A 294 7.07 5.80 17.84
C SER A 294 6.40 6.09 19.18
N GLU A 295 5.07 6.05 19.26
CA GLU A 295 4.30 6.52 20.40
C GLU A 295 3.46 5.38 21.02
N PRO A 296 3.30 5.34 22.36
CA PRO A 296 2.37 4.42 22.99
C PRO A 296 0.92 4.87 22.70
N PHE A 297 0.05 3.90 22.45
CA PHE A 297 -1.40 4.13 22.29
C PHE A 297 -2.13 4.06 23.63
N VAL A 298 -1.81 3.05 24.43
CA VAL A 298 -2.42 2.80 25.74
C VAL A 298 -1.42 2.11 26.67
N SER A 299 -1.63 2.22 27.98
CA SER A 299 -0.88 1.48 28.99
C SER A 299 -1.83 0.49 29.68
N GLU A 300 -1.39 -0.75 29.84
CA GLU A 300 -2.15 -1.82 30.48
C GLU A 300 -1.40 -2.43 31.65
N LYS A 301 -2.14 -2.87 32.66
CA LYS A 301 -1.55 -3.53 33.83
C LYS A 301 -1.01 -4.91 33.44
N VAL A 302 0.19 -5.23 33.92
CA VAL A 302 0.82 -6.55 33.77
C VAL A 302 1.03 -7.20 35.13
N TRP A 303 0.69 -8.47 35.22
CA TRP A 303 0.94 -9.28 36.41
C TRP A 303 2.19 -10.12 36.26
N TYR A 304 2.81 -10.43 37.39
CA TYR A 304 4.00 -11.25 37.48
C TYR A 304 5.23 -10.67 36.77
N GLY A 305 5.19 -9.38 36.42
CA GLY A 305 6.23 -8.67 35.69
C GLY A 305 7.32 -8.07 36.58
N ASP A 306 8.47 -7.76 35.98
CA ASP A 306 9.47 -6.85 36.56
C ASP A 306 8.99 -5.39 36.59
N ARG A 307 7.85 -5.11 35.94
CA ARG A 307 7.09 -3.86 35.93
C ARG A 307 5.60 -4.16 36.09
N SER A 308 4.86 -3.22 36.66
CA SER A 308 3.41 -3.33 36.91
C SER A 308 2.54 -3.02 35.69
N ASP A 309 3.10 -2.38 34.67
CA ASP A 309 2.38 -1.88 33.51
C ASP A 309 3.24 -2.03 32.24
N VAL A 310 2.56 -2.11 31.10
CA VAL A 310 3.17 -2.20 29.77
C VAL A 310 2.54 -1.20 28.81
N ALA A 311 3.40 -0.47 28.10
CA ALA A 311 2.97 0.37 26.99
C ALA A 311 2.63 -0.51 25.78
N LEU A 312 1.44 -0.30 25.23
CA LEU A 312 0.92 -0.96 24.04
C LEU A 312 0.72 0.04 22.91
N GLY A 313 0.85 -0.40 21.66
CA GLY A 313 0.61 0.43 20.49
C GLY A 313 0.70 -0.37 19.21
N VAL A 314 1.27 0.21 18.17
CA VAL A 314 1.46 -0.45 16.87
C VAL A 314 2.93 -0.64 16.57
N GLU A 315 3.24 -1.70 15.80
CA GLU A 315 4.60 -1.96 15.31
C GLU A 315 5.00 -1.00 14.18
N LYS A 316 4.04 -0.68 13.31
CA LYS A 316 4.19 0.25 12.17
C LYS A 316 3.10 1.31 12.26
N ASP A 317 3.37 2.49 11.72
CA ASP A 317 2.41 3.61 11.68
C ASP A 317 1.05 3.14 11.18
N ALA A 318 0.00 3.41 11.95
CA ALA A 318 -1.36 3.03 11.62
C ALA A 318 -2.01 4.11 10.75
N ALA A 319 -1.61 4.17 9.48
CA ALA A 319 -2.29 5.01 8.51
C ALA A 319 -3.66 4.42 8.13
N ILE A 320 -4.68 5.27 8.09
CA ILE A 320 -6.07 4.96 7.78
C ILE A 320 -6.58 5.94 6.73
N THR A 321 -7.14 5.41 5.64
CA THR A 321 -7.79 6.22 4.61
C THR A 321 -9.30 6.19 4.79
N ILE A 322 -9.88 7.39 4.90
CA ILE A 322 -11.30 7.64 5.16
C ILE A 322 -11.87 8.62 4.14
N PRO A 323 -13.20 8.68 3.96
CA PRO A 323 -13.81 9.73 3.16
C PRO A 323 -13.45 11.11 3.72
N ARG A 324 -13.12 12.04 2.83
CA ARG A 324 -12.65 13.38 3.18
C ARG A 324 -13.69 14.11 4.05
N GLY A 325 -13.24 14.73 5.13
CA GLY A 325 -14.08 15.45 6.08
C GLY A 325 -14.68 14.59 7.20
N GLN A 326 -14.36 13.29 7.25
CA GLN A 326 -14.87 12.36 8.25
C GLN A 326 -13.94 12.16 9.45
N LEU A 327 -12.77 12.83 9.50
CA LEU A 327 -11.80 12.68 10.60
C LEU A 327 -12.42 12.84 11.99
N LYS A 328 -13.32 13.81 12.19
CA LYS A 328 -14.02 14.05 13.46
C LYS A 328 -14.90 12.88 13.92
N ASN A 329 -15.28 11.99 13.00
CA ASN A 329 -16.12 10.83 13.25
C ASN A 329 -15.30 9.54 13.43
N LEU A 330 -13.97 9.62 13.27
CA LEU A 330 -13.05 8.51 13.46
C LEU A 330 -12.79 8.31 14.95
N LYS A 331 -13.06 7.10 15.45
CA LYS A 331 -12.78 6.68 16.82
C LYS A 331 -11.83 5.48 16.80
N ALA A 332 -10.93 5.41 17.77
CA ALA A 332 -10.09 4.24 18.00
C ALA A 332 -10.47 3.60 19.34
N SER A 333 -10.64 2.29 19.34
CA SER A 333 -10.81 1.45 20.54
C SER A 333 -9.90 0.23 20.44
N TYR A 334 -9.79 -0.58 21.48
CA TYR A 334 -9.02 -1.82 21.41
C TYR A 334 -9.66 -2.93 22.24
N THR A 335 -9.28 -4.17 21.92
CA THR A 335 -9.64 -5.37 22.68
C THR A 335 -8.37 -6.18 22.93
N LEU A 336 -8.22 -6.71 24.14
CA LEU A 336 -7.12 -7.62 24.47
C LEU A 336 -7.51 -9.07 24.16
N ASN A 337 -6.53 -9.86 23.74
CA ASN A 337 -6.70 -11.29 23.50
C ASN A 337 -6.88 -12.06 24.82
N GLN A 338 -6.27 -11.54 25.90
CA GLN A 338 -6.30 -12.11 27.23
C GLN A 338 -6.34 -10.99 28.27
N THR A 339 -7.21 -11.15 29.26
CA THR A 339 -7.30 -10.26 30.43
C THR A 339 -7.28 -11.13 31.68
N PRO A 340 -6.35 -10.91 32.62
CA PRO A 340 -5.32 -9.87 32.59
C PRO A 340 -4.09 -10.24 31.73
N LEU A 341 -3.21 -9.27 31.47
CA LEU A 341 -1.90 -9.53 30.85
C LEU A 341 -0.90 -10.06 31.89
N GLU A 342 -0.15 -11.09 31.53
CA GLU A 342 0.83 -11.73 32.41
C GLU A 342 2.23 -11.77 31.76
N ALA A 343 3.27 -11.56 32.56
CA ALA A 343 4.65 -11.68 32.12
C ALA A 343 5.11 -13.15 31.98
N PRO A 344 6.03 -13.46 31.05
CA PRO A 344 6.83 -12.54 30.27
C PRO A 344 6.12 -12.08 28.99
N LEU A 345 6.31 -10.81 28.65
CA LEU A 345 5.88 -10.22 27.38
C LEU A 345 7.09 -9.80 26.55
N THR A 346 7.15 -10.20 25.28
CA THR A 346 8.22 -9.78 24.38
C THR A 346 7.85 -8.51 23.62
N LYS A 347 8.84 -7.70 23.25
CA LYS A 347 8.62 -6.55 22.35
C LYS A 347 7.96 -7.02 21.05
N ASN A 348 6.99 -6.25 20.57
CA ASN A 348 6.13 -6.51 19.42
C ASN A 348 5.23 -7.77 19.54
N GLN A 349 5.12 -8.38 20.72
CA GLN A 349 4.13 -9.42 20.95
C GLN A 349 2.72 -8.86 20.74
N VAL A 350 1.92 -9.52 19.89
CA VAL A 350 0.52 -9.17 19.68
C VAL A 350 -0.29 -9.60 20.91
N VAL A 351 -0.92 -8.63 21.56
CA VAL A 351 -1.72 -8.85 22.78
C VAL A 351 -3.18 -8.44 22.61
N GLY A 352 -3.54 -7.90 21.44
CA GLY A 352 -4.90 -7.47 21.16
C GLY A 352 -5.06 -6.92 19.74
N VAL A 353 -6.16 -6.20 19.55
CA VAL A 353 -6.52 -5.56 18.29
C VAL A 353 -7.00 -4.14 18.56
N ILE A 354 -6.52 -3.18 17.77
CA ILE A 354 -7.04 -1.83 17.70
C ILE A 354 -8.12 -1.79 16.62
N ASN A 355 -9.29 -1.27 16.96
CA ASN A 355 -10.43 -1.09 16.07
C ASN A 355 -10.60 0.40 15.74
N PHE A 356 -10.50 0.74 14.45
CA PHE A 356 -10.84 2.07 13.96
C PHE A 356 -12.29 2.07 13.45
N GLN A 357 -13.11 2.95 14.01
CA GLN A 357 -14.54 3.04 13.74
C GLN A 357 -14.88 4.39 13.12
N LEU A 358 -15.75 4.37 12.11
CA LEU A 358 -16.36 5.56 11.55
C LEU A 358 -17.87 5.49 11.80
N GLY A 359 -18.36 6.34 12.70
CA GLY A 359 -19.69 6.14 13.28
C GLY A 359 -19.73 4.81 14.04
N ASP A 360 -20.68 3.94 13.69
CA ASP A 360 -20.86 2.63 14.33
C ASP A 360 -20.16 1.47 13.60
N LYS A 361 -19.51 1.74 12.46
CA LYS A 361 -18.87 0.72 11.62
C LYS A 361 -17.38 0.66 11.89
N VAL A 362 -16.85 -0.52 12.23
CA VAL A 362 -15.39 -0.78 12.20
C VAL A 362 -14.95 -0.76 10.74
N ILE A 363 -14.07 0.18 10.39
CA ILE A 363 -13.57 0.36 9.03
C ILE A 363 -12.18 -0.23 8.83
N GLU A 364 -11.43 -0.43 9.91
CA GLU A 364 -10.07 -0.96 9.87
C GLU A 364 -9.67 -1.56 11.22
N GLN A 365 -8.81 -2.58 11.19
CA GLN A 365 -8.19 -3.16 12.39
C GLN A 365 -6.66 -3.20 12.26
N ARG A 366 -5.96 -3.06 13.39
CA ARG A 366 -4.51 -3.19 13.49
C ARG A 366 -4.12 -4.04 14.71
N PRO A 367 -3.06 -4.85 14.65
CA PRO A 367 -2.55 -5.55 15.83
C PRO A 367 -2.14 -4.57 16.92
N LEU A 368 -2.61 -4.79 18.16
CA LEU A 368 -2.10 -4.11 19.34
C LEU A 368 -0.91 -4.89 19.88
N VAL A 369 0.25 -4.25 19.93
CA VAL A 369 1.51 -4.89 20.29
C VAL A 369 2.19 -4.23 21.49
N VAL A 370 2.98 -5.03 22.19
CA VAL A 370 3.85 -4.59 23.29
C VAL A 370 4.99 -3.71 22.77
N LYS A 371 5.18 -2.51 23.33
CA LYS A 371 6.24 -1.58 22.90
C LYS A 371 7.62 -1.95 23.45
N ASP A 372 7.66 -2.40 24.70
CA ASP A 372 8.89 -2.81 25.40
C ASP A 372 8.65 -4.10 26.19
N ALA A 373 9.63 -5.01 26.17
CA ALA A 373 9.52 -6.31 26.82
C ALA A 373 9.36 -6.20 28.35
N VAL A 374 8.49 -7.01 28.93
CA VAL A 374 8.31 -7.12 30.39
C VAL A 374 8.76 -8.51 30.82
N ASN A 375 9.83 -8.58 31.61
CA ASN A 375 10.34 -9.87 32.08
C ASN A 375 9.53 -10.34 33.29
N LYS A 376 9.76 -11.58 33.72
CA LYS A 376 9.19 -12.07 34.97
C LYS A 376 9.76 -11.29 36.16
N GLY A 377 8.89 -10.86 37.06
CA GLY A 377 9.24 -10.23 38.32
C GLY A 377 9.94 -11.20 39.28
N GLY A 378 10.56 -10.62 40.31
CA GLY A 378 11.17 -11.38 41.40
C GLY A 378 10.18 -12.32 42.09
N PHE A 379 10.68 -13.35 42.77
CA PHE A 379 9.86 -14.38 43.44
C PHE A 379 8.79 -13.78 44.38
N PHE A 380 9.18 -12.82 45.23
CA PHE A 380 8.25 -12.18 46.18
C PHE A 380 7.18 -11.32 45.51
N SER A 381 7.54 -10.56 44.47
CA SER A 381 6.59 -9.76 43.69
C SER A 381 5.53 -10.65 43.03
N ARG A 382 5.94 -11.79 42.46
CA ARG A 382 5.01 -12.73 41.85
C ARG A 382 4.06 -13.40 42.85
N ILE A 383 4.52 -13.69 44.07
CA ILE A 383 3.67 -14.21 45.14
C ILE A 383 2.66 -13.14 45.60
N TRP A 384 3.10 -11.89 45.73
CA TRP A 384 2.21 -10.80 46.08
C TRP A 384 1.10 -10.62 45.03
N ASP A 385 1.47 -10.61 43.76
CA ASP A 385 0.53 -10.56 42.63
C ASP A 385 -0.49 -11.70 42.68
N LEU A 386 -0.04 -12.94 42.95
CA LEU A 386 -0.91 -14.11 43.12
C LEU A 386 -1.94 -13.91 44.24
N ILE A 387 -1.52 -13.34 45.37
CA ILE A 387 -2.42 -13.06 46.51
C ILE A 387 -3.44 -12.00 46.11
N VAL A 388 -2.99 -10.88 45.53
CA VAL A 388 -3.87 -9.78 45.13
C VAL A 388 -4.89 -10.25 44.09
N MET A 389 -4.49 -11.03 43.09
CA MET A 389 -5.41 -11.58 42.09
C MET A 389 -6.47 -12.50 42.69
N LYS A 390 -6.08 -13.36 43.65
CA LYS A 390 -7.05 -14.25 44.32
C LYS A 390 -8.04 -13.49 45.18
N VAL A 391 -7.58 -12.49 45.94
CA VAL A 391 -8.45 -11.67 46.80
C VAL A 391 -9.40 -10.82 45.96
N SER A 392 -8.92 -10.17 44.89
CA SER A 392 -9.77 -9.36 44.01
C SER A 392 -10.78 -10.20 43.24
N GLY A 393 -10.38 -11.38 42.76
CA GLY A 393 -11.28 -12.33 42.11
C GLY A 393 -12.39 -12.83 43.05
N TRP A 394 -12.05 -13.13 44.30
CA TRP A 394 -13.02 -13.55 45.31
C TRP A 394 -14.00 -12.43 45.68
N PHE A 395 -13.49 -11.20 45.81
CA PHE A 395 -14.33 -10.04 46.15
C PHE A 395 -15.30 -9.69 45.02
N ASN A 396 -14.85 -9.68 43.77
CA ASN A 396 -15.72 -9.45 42.61
C ASN A 396 -16.77 -10.55 42.44
N ALA A 397 -16.47 -11.80 42.80
CA ALA A 397 -17.45 -12.90 42.73
C ALA A 397 -18.54 -12.84 43.80
N ILE A 398 -18.30 -12.12 44.91
CA ILE A 398 -19.27 -11.99 46.03
C ILE A 398 -20.11 -10.71 45.90
N PHE A 399 -19.54 -9.64 45.35
CA PHE A 399 -20.13 -8.29 45.40
C PHE A 399 -20.35 -7.60 44.04
N GLY A 400 -19.88 -8.20 42.94
CA GLY A 400 -20.16 -7.76 41.56
C GLY A 400 -21.17 -8.68 40.90
#